data_AF-A0A9J6G9S7-F1
#
_entry.id   AF-A0A9J6G9S7-F1
#
_cell.length_a   1.000
_cell.length_b   1.000
_cell.length_c   1.000
_cell.angle_alpha   90.00
_cell.angle_beta   90.00
_cell.angle_gamma   90.00
#
_symmetry.space_group_name_H-M   'P 1'
#
loop_
_entity.id
_entity.type
_entity.pdbx_description
1 polymer ?
#
loop_
_entity_poly.entity_id
_entity_poly.type
_entity_poly.pdbx_seq_one_letter_code
_entity_poly.pdbx_strand_id
1 'polypeptide(L)'
;MEDSEKVRCLLRGLRLEMMERVAITNPKTPTEFLQHLQRLTHVGAMAQHAMAAMPTHPLPGFAAASPFVPGARNSTRDTTAFEPRGTLPPWHEEPASRYVTTEMFGALQENMKALTTAVEQLSRAAPRRLRGRQSRNQMGQILCHRCGQPGHIMRQCRVPLGPPGTQGTQPSGN
;
A
#
# COMPACT_ATOMS: atom_id res chain seq x y z
N MET A 1 18.99 -35.37 -5.87
CA MET A 1 18.12 -34.24 -5.49
C MET A 1 16.70 -34.76 -5.44
N GLU A 2 16.16 -34.87 -4.24
CA GLU A 2 14.80 -35.38 -4.05
C GLU A 2 13.77 -34.37 -4.54
N ASP A 3 12.58 -34.85 -4.90
CA ASP A 3 11.48 -33.97 -5.35
C ASP A 3 11.07 -32.97 -4.26
N SER A 4 11.22 -33.34 -2.99
CA SER A 4 11.04 -32.46 -1.83
C SER A 4 12.04 -31.29 -1.80
N GLU A 5 13.26 -31.49 -2.29
CA GLU A 5 14.27 -30.43 -2.43
C GLU A 5 13.96 -29.51 -3.60
N LYS A 6 13.45 -30.08 -4.70
CA LYS A 6 13.04 -29.31 -5.88
C LYS A 6 11.91 -28.35 -5.54
N VAL A 7 10.87 -28.83 -4.83
CA VAL A 7 9.77 -27.98 -4.35
C VAL A 7 10.29 -26.86 -3.43
N ARG A 8 11.20 -27.18 -2.50
CA ARG A 8 11.81 -26.17 -1.60
C ARG A 8 12.66 -25.14 -2.36
N CYS A 9 13.34 -25.53 -3.43
CA CYS A 9 14.07 -24.59 -4.29
C CYS A 9 13.10 -23.68 -5.06
N LEU A 10 12.01 -24.24 -5.60
CA LEU A 10 11.00 -23.47 -6.32
C LEU A 10 10.28 -22.45 -5.40
N LEU A 11 9.95 -22.84 -4.17
CA LEU A 11 9.34 -21.95 -3.17
C LEU A 11 10.23 -20.75 -2.82
N ARG A 12 11.56 -20.92 -2.78
CA ARG A 12 12.50 -19.82 -2.47
C ARG A 12 12.52 -18.71 -3.51
N GLY A 13 12.15 -19.00 -4.75
CA GLY A 13 12.10 -18.02 -5.83
C GLY A 13 10.77 -17.27 -5.95
N LEU A 14 9.73 -17.66 -5.19
CA LEU A 14 8.41 -17.07 -5.30
C LEU A 14 8.24 -15.79 -4.47
N ARG A 15 7.40 -14.88 -4.96
CA ARG A 15 6.91 -13.72 -4.20
C ARG A 15 6.09 -14.20 -3.00
N LEU A 16 6.15 -13.47 -1.89
CA LEU A 16 5.53 -13.83 -0.61
C LEU A 16 4.02 -14.15 -0.76
N GLU A 17 3.30 -13.33 -1.52
CA GLU A 17 1.86 -13.49 -1.79
C GLU A 17 1.53 -14.79 -2.54
N MET A 18 2.41 -15.19 -3.46
CA MET A 18 2.22 -16.43 -4.23
C MET A 18 2.63 -17.64 -3.38
N MET A 19 3.68 -17.49 -2.58
CA MET A 19 4.16 -18.52 -1.65
C MET A 19 3.09 -18.87 -0.61
N GLU A 20 2.40 -17.87 -0.04
CA GLU A 20 1.31 -18.09 0.93
C GLU A 20 0.17 -18.91 0.32
N ARG A 21 -0.23 -18.60 -0.92
CA ARG A 21 -1.30 -19.32 -1.63
C ARG A 21 -0.91 -20.75 -2.00
N VAL A 22 0.34 -20.96 -2.39
CA VAL A 22 0.87 -22.30 -2.73
C VAL A 22 1.14 -23.14 -1.47
N ALA A 23 1.48 -22.52 -0.34
CA ALA A 23 1.72 -23.23 0.92
C ALA A 23 0.44 -23.91 1.45
N ILE A 24 -0.73 -23.37 1.15
CA ILE A 24 -2.03 -23.95 1.55
C ILE A 24 -2.25 -25.33 0.92
N THR A 25 -1.78 -25.54 -0.31
CA THR A 25 -1.98 -26.81 -1.03
C THR A 25 -0.88 -27.84 -0.81
N ASN A 26 0.21 -27.46 -0.15
CA ASN A 26 1.33 -28.33 0.25
C ASN A 26 1.73 -29.37 -0.84
N PRO A 27 2.15 -28.92 -2.04
CA PRO A 27 2.49 -29.83 -3.13
C PRO A 27 3.70 -30.69 -2.77
N LYS A 28 3.60 -32.01 -2.97
CA LYS A 28 4.69 -32.96 -2.67
C LYS A 28 5.63 -33.16 -3.84
N THR A 29 5.14 -32.89 -5.05
CA THR A 29 5.89 -33.04 -6.29
C THR A 29 6.08 -31.70 -7.00
N PRO A 30 7.19 -31.52 -7.76
CA PRO A 30 7.43 -30.29 -8.52
C PRO A 30 6.37 -30.07 -9.61
N THR A 31 5.79 -31.13 -10.17
CA THR A 31 4.73 -31.04 -11.18
C THR A 31 3.42 -30.51 -10.60
N GLU A 32 2.98 -31.01 -9.45
CA GLU A 32 1.81 -30.47 -8.74
C GLU A 32 2.00 -29.00 -8.38
N PHE A 33 3.20 -28.64 -7.91
CA PHE A 33 3.54 -27.26 -7.59
C PHE A 33 3.37 -26.35 -8.81
N LEU A 34 3.94 -26.71 -9.97
CA LEU A 34 3.86 -25.90 -11.19
C LEU A 34 2.42 -25.81 -11.71
N GLN A 35 1.68 -26.92 -11.65
CA GLN A 35 0.28 -26.94 -12.07
C GLN A 35 -0.59 -26.05 -11.17
N HIS A 36 -0.32 -26.04 -9.87
CA HIS A 36 -1.02 -25.18 -8.92
C HIS A 36 -0.68 -23.70 -9.12
N LEU A 37 0.60 -23.39 -9.36
CA LEU A 37 1.07 -22.05 -9.68
C LEU A 37 0.37 -21.50 -10.93
N GLN A 38 0.27 -22.32 -11.98
CA GLN A 38 -0.40 -21.95 -13.23
C GLN A 38 -1.90 -21.69 -13.05
N ARG A 39 -2.58 -22.46 -12.18
CA ARG A 39 -3.99 -22.21 -11.86
C ARG A 39 -4.17 -20.89 -11.12
N LEU A 40 -3.31 -20.61 -10.13
CA LEU A 40 -3.36 -19.36 -9.37
C LEU A 40 -3.15 -18.12 -10.24
N THR A 41 -2.20 -18.19 -11.18
CA THR A 41 -1.96 -17.08 -12.11
C THR A 41 -3.09 -16.90 -13.10
N HIS A 42 -3.68 -17.99 -13.61
CA HIS A 42 -4.81 -17.92 -14.53
C HIS A 42 -6.08 -17.34 -13.88
N VAL A 43 -6.41 -17.77 -12.66
CA VAL A 43 -7.54 -17.21 -11.89
C VAL A 43 -7.31 -15.73 -11.59
N GLY A 44 -6.09 -15.34 -11.23
CA GLY A 44 -5.74 -13.93 -11.01
C GLY A 44 -5.92 -13.07 -12.26
N ALA A 45 -5.48 -13.56 -13.42
CA ALA A 45 -5.64 -12.86 -14.70
C ALA A 45 -7.12 -12.69 -15.08
N MET A 46 -7.92 -13.75 -14.93
CA MET A 46 -9.36 -13.69 -15.22
C MET A 46 -10.09 -12.69 -14.32
N ALA A 47 -9.76 -12.64 -13.02
CA ALA A 47 -10.35 -11.68 -12.09
C ALA A 47 -9.96 -10.23 -12.43
N GLN A 48 -8.71 -9.98 -12.82
CA GLN A 48 -8.26 -8.65 -13.24
C GLN A 48 -8.98 -8.18 -14.51
N HIS A 49 -9.10 -9.06 -15.51
CA HIS A 49 -9.86 -8.75 -16.73
C HIS A 49 -11.34 -8.49 -16.43
N ALA A 50 -11.97 -9.28 -15.55
CA ALA A 50 -13.36 -9.07 -15.16
C ALA A 50 -13.57 -7.71 -14.47
N MET A 51 -12.68 -7.33 -13.55
CA MET A 51 -12.74 -6.03 -12.86
C MET A 51 -12.49 -4.85 -13.82
N ALA A 52 -11.59 -5.02 -14.79
CA ALA A 52 -11.33 -4.00 -15.81
C ALA A 52 -12.45 -3.88 -16.86
N ALA A 53 -13.23 -4.96 -17.05
CA ALA A 53 -14.34 -5.02 -18.01
C ALA A 53 -15.69 -4.62 -17.40
N MET A 54 -15.76 -4.31 -16.10
CA MET A 54 -16.97 -3.78 -15.47
C MET A 54 -17.24 -2.37 -16.02
N PRO A 55 -18.41 -2.10 -16.63
CA PRO A 55 -18.77 -0.76 -17.07
C PRO A 55 -18.88 0.16 -15.85
N THR A 56 -18.05 1.19 -15.77
CA THR A 56 -18.09 2.22 -14.71
C THR A 56 -19.13 3.31 -14.98
N HIS A 57 -20.00 3.12 -15.97
CA HIS A 57 -21.05 4.08 -16.26
C HIS A 57 -22.17 3.97 -15.21
N PRO A 58 -22.61 5.09 -14.61
CA PRO A 58 -23.78 5.08 -13.75
C PRO A 58 -24.96 4.53 -14.56
N LEU A 59 -25.70 3.58 -13.97
CA LEU A 59 -26.88 2.97 -14.58
C LEU A 59 -27.81 4.08 -15.11
N PRO A 60 -28.22 4.06 -16.39
CA PRO A 60 -29.20 5.00 -16.90
C PRO A 60 -30.51 4.79 -16.13
N GLY A 61 -30.88 5.73 -15.26
CA GLY A 61 -32.10 5.66 -14.46
C GLY A 61 -31.95 6.00 -12.98
N PHE A 62 -30.73 6.03 -12.44
CA PHE A 62 -30.48 6.52 -11.07
C PHE A 62 -29.97 7.96 -11.12
N ALA A 63 -30.88 8.90 -11.42
CA ALA A 63 -30.65 10.29 -11.05
C ALA A 63 -30.49 10.33 -9.53
N ALA A 64 -29.28 10.67 -9.07
CA ALA A 64 -29.04 11.03 -7.68
C ALA A 64 -29.84 12.30 -7.38
N ALA A 65 -31.10 12.14 -6.98
CA ALA A 65 -31.85 13.19 -6.33
C ALA A 65 -31.11 13.53 -5.04
N SER A 66 -30.32 14.60 -5.07
CA SER A 66 -29.82 15.25 -3.85
C SER A 66 -31.01 15.89 -3.12
N PRO A 67 -31.30 15.55 -1.85
CA PRO A 67 -32.35 16.20 -1.10
C PRO A 67 -31.74 17.21 -0.12
N PHE A 68 -31.26 18.35 -0.61
CA PHE A 68 -31.02 19.57 0.19
C PHE A 68 -31.03 20.69 -0.85
N VAL A 69 -32.10 21.47 -1.01
CA VAL A 69 -32.53 22.57 -0.13
C VAL A 69 -34.03 22.83 -0.34
N PRO A 70 -34.82 23.09 0.73
CA PRO A 70 -35.87 24.09 0.59
C PRO A 70 -35.91 25.04 1.79
N GLY A 71 -35.72 26.33 1.50
CA GLY A 71 -35.76 27.40 2.49
C GLY A 71 -35.90 28.78 1.86
N ALA A 72 -36.91 29.01 1.02
CA ALA A 72 -37.39 30.35 0.75
C ALA A 72 -38.88 30.31 0.40
N ARG A 73 -39.65 31.10 1.14
CA ARG A 73 -41.10 31.07 1.28
C ARG A 73 -41.79 31.77 0.11
N ASN A 74 -42.97 31.25 -0.24
CA ASN A 74 -43.95 31.88 -1.10
C ASN A 74 -44.38 33.25 -0.58
N SER A 75 -44.47 34.25 -1.45
CA SER A 75 -45.39 35.38 -1.27
C SER A 75 -46.04 35.77 -2.60
N THR A 76 -47.31 35.35 -2.71
CA THR A 76 -48.45 36.11 -3.25
C THR A 76 -48.33 36.92 -4.55
N ARG A 77 -49.04 36.41 -5.57
CA ARG A 77 -49.98 37.08 -6.49
C ARG A 77 -49.67 38.54 -6.88
N ASP A 78 -49.48 38.75 -8.19
CA ASP A 78 -50.48 39.53 -8.92
C ASP A 78 -50.51 39.20 -10.42
N THR A 79 -51.70 39.33 -10.97
CA THR A 79 -52.13 38.95 -12.32
C THR A 79 -52.11 40.20 -13.20
N THR A 80 -51.42 40.20 -14.36
CA THR A 80 -51.91 40.81 -15.61
C THR A 80 -51.01 40.48 -16.81
N ALA A 81 -51.68 40.01 -17.86
CA ALA A 81 -51.36 39.93 -19.29
C ALA A 81 -50.18 40.77 -19.86
N PHE A 82 -49.36 40.15 -20.72
CA PHE A 82 -49.21 40.54 -22.15
C PHE A 82 -48.34 39.51 -22.90
N GLU A 83 -48.70 39.24 -24.15
CA GLU A 83 -48.08 38.25 -25.07
C GLU A 83 -46.88 38.86 -25.85
N PRO A 84 -46.21 38.13 -26.78
CA PRO A 84 -44.79 37.80 -26.73
C PRO A 84 -43.92 38.64 -27.69
N ARG A 85 -42.61 38.78 -27.40
CA ARG A 85 -41.58 39.02 -28.44
C ARG A 85 -40.18 38.82 -27.90
N GLY A 86 -39.33 38.23 -28.73
CA GLY A 86 -38.11 37.55 -28.33
C GLY A 86 -36.96 38.45 -27.92
N THR A 87 -36.00 37.84 -27.23
CA THR A 87 -34.58 37.85 -27.59
C THR A 87 -33.90 36.79 -26.74
N LEU A 88 -33.47 35.70 -27.37
CA LEU A 88 -32.52 34.76 -26.76
C LEU A 88 -31.20 35.53 -26.56
N PRO A 89 -30.60 35.54 -25.36
CA PRO A 89 -29.24 36.04 -25.19
C PRO A 89 -28.27 35.12 -25.96
N PRO A 90 -27.24 35.66 -26.63
CA PRO A 90 -26.18 34.85 -27.21
C PRO A 90 -25.46 34.14 -26.08
N TRP A 91 -25.39 32.82 -26.15
CA TRP A 91 -24.50 32.02 -25.33
C TRP A 91 -23.06 32.43 -25.66
N HIS A 92 -22.52 33.41 -24.92
CA HIS A 92 -21.08 33.55 -24.80
C HIS A 92 -20.60 32.36 -23.96
N GLU A 93 -20.19 31.29 -24.64
CA GLU A 93 -19.36 30.26 -24.04
C GLU A 93 -18.03 30.88 -23.64
N GLU A 94 -17.93 31.23 -22.36
CA GLU A 94 -16.69 31.57 -21.65
C GLU A 94 -15.70 30.39 -21.70
N PRO A 95 -14.49 30.54 -22.28
CA PRO A 95 -13.49 29.47 -22.33
C PRO A 95 -12.71 29.28 -21.00
N ALA A 96 -13.04 30.02 -19.94
CA ALA A 96 -12.29 30.03 -18.69
C ALA A 96 -12.31 28.70 -17.91
N SER A 97 -13.30 27.82 -18.14
CA SER A 97 -13.42 26.56 -17.41
C SER A 97 -12.49 25.44 -17.90
N ARG A 98 -11.87 25.56 -19.08
CA ARG A 98 -11.03 24.49 -19.66
C ARG A 98 -9.57 24.52 -19.19
N TYR A 99 -9.09 25.64 -18.66
CA TYR A 99 -7.69 25.81 -18.29
C TYR A 99 -7.38 25.36 -16.86
N VAL A 100 -8.35 25.48 -15.93
CA VAL A 100 -8.15 25.12 -14.51
C VAL A 100 -7.99 23.60 -14.32
N THR A 101 -8.68 22.79 -15.13
CA THR A 101 -8.57 21.34 -15.05
C THR A 101 -7.19 20.84 -15.51
N THR A 102 -6.63 21.43 -16.56
CA THR A 102 -5.39 20.96 -17.20
C THR A 102 -4.17 21.13 -16.29
N GLU A 103 -4.09 22.27 -15.59
CA GLU A 103 -3.06 22.54 -14.59
C GLU A 103 -3.16 21.59 -13.40
N MET A 104 -4.38 21.33 -12.89
CA MET A 104 -4.60 20.35 -11.82
C MET A 104 -4.24 18.92 -12.25
N PHE A 105 -4.58 18.53 -13.49
CA PHE A 105 -4.20 17.22 -14.03
C PHE A 105 -2.69 17.08 -14.19
N GLY A 106 -1.98 18.14 -14.59
CA GLY A 106 -0.52 18.17 -14.65
C GLY A 106 0.11 17.96 -13.27
N ALA A 107 -0.32 18.74 -12.28
CA ALA A 107 0.18 18.62 -10.91
C ALA A 107 -0.12 17.24 -10.29
N LEU A 108 -1.30 16.69 -10.54
CA LEU A 108 -1.65 15.33 -10.08
C LEU A 108 -0.78 14.27 -10.76
N GLN A 109 -0.53 14.41 -12.05
CA GLN A 109 0.31 13.48 -12.82
C GLN A 109 1.77 13.51 -12.33
N GLU A 110 2.30 14.69 -12.00
CA GLU A 110 3.63 14.84 -11.41
C GLU A 110 3.70 14.22 -10.01
N ASN A 111 2.70 14.46 -9.17
CA ASN A 111 2.62 13.84 -7.85
C ASN A 111 2.54 12.31 -7.93
N MET A 112 1.75 11.77 -8.87
CA MET A 112 1.64 10.33 -9.11
C MET A 112 2.97 9.73 -9.58
N LYS A 113 3.70 10.42 -10.47
CA LYS A 113 5.04 10.00 -10.91
C LYS A 113 6.03 10.02 -9.74
N ALA A 114 6.06 11.09 -8.95
CA ALA A 114 6.95 11.21 -7.79
C ALA A 114 6.69 10.11 -6.74
N LEU A 115 5.41 9.83 -6.45
CA LEU A 115 5.00 8.73 -5.57
C LEU A 115 5.45 7.37 -6.10
N THR A 116 5.27 7.12 -7.40
CA THR A 116 5.69 5.87 -8.04
C THR A 116 7.21 5.67 -7.91
N THR A 117 8.00 6.72 -8.17
CA THR A 117 9.46 6.68 -8.01
C THR A 117 9.85 6.48 -6.55
N ALA A 118 9.18 7.12 -5.59
CA ALA A 118 9.47 6.96 -4.17
C ALA A 118 9.17 5.52 -3.69
N VAL A 119 8.06 4.92 -4.13
CA VAL A 119 7.71 3.52 -3.82
C VAL A 119 8.71 2.56 -4.45
N GLU A 120 9.17 2.84 -5.67
CA GLU A 120 10.20 2.03 -6.33
C GLU A 120 11.55 2.13 -5.60
N GLN A 121 11.93 3.31 -5.11
CA GLN A 121 13.12 3.48 -4.26
C GLN A 121 12.98 2.74 -2.93
N LEU A 122 11.82 2.81 -2.27
CA LEU A 122 11.56 2.11 -1.01
C LEU A 122 11.52 0.59 -1.18
N SER A 123 10.97 0.10 -2.29
CA SER A 123 10.92 -1.34 -2.60
C SER A 123 12.29 -1.89 -3.02
N ARG A 124 13.09 -1.12 -3.77
CA ARG A 124 14.51 -1.46 -4.04
C ARG A 124 15.36 -1.36 -2.77
N ALA A 125 14.98 -0.53 -1.80
CA ALA A 125 15.63 -0.41 -0.50
C ALA A 125 15.19 -1.47 0.54
N ALA A 126 14.37 -2.46 0.17
CA ALA A 126 13.87 -3.46 1.11
C ALA A 126 14.96 -4.40 1.67
N PRO A 127 14.79 -4.91 2.89
CA PRO A 127 14.60 -4.19 4.13
C PRO A 127 15.99 -3.93 4.74
N ARG A 128 16.39 -2.67 4.90
CA ARG A 128 17.09 -2.35 6.15
C ARG A 128 16.05 -2.54 7.23
N ARG A 129 15.93 -3.80 7.66
CA ARG A 129 15.12 -4.21 8.78
C ARG A 129 15.29 -3.10 9.79
N LEU A 130 14.18 -2.66 10.35
CA LEU A 130 14.15 -2.27 11.75
C LEU A 130 14.62 -3.50 12.56
N ARG A 131 15.88 -3.95 12.37
CA ARG A 131 16.67 -4.64 13.36
C ARG A 131 16.89 -3.52 14.33
N GLY A 132 15.92 -3.40 15.24
CA GLY A 132 16.08 -2.68 16.47
C GLY A 132 17.51 -2.91 16.93
N ARG A 133 18.15 -1.79 17.24
CA ARG A 133 19.50 -1.59 17.75
C ARG A 133 19.79 -2.49 18.96
N GLN A 134 19.73 -3.80 18.76
CA GLN A 134 20.09 -4.82 19.70
C GLN A 134 21.61 -4.86 19.59
N SER A 135 22.28 -4.44 20.66
CA SER A 135 23.71 -4.61 20.78
C SER A 135 23.99 -6.10 20.60
N ARG A 136 24.63 -6.48 19.49
CA ARG A 136 25.05 -7.86 19.21
C ARG A 136 26.57 -7.89 19.16
N ASN A 137 27.17 -8.94 19.70
CA ASN A 137 28.62 -9.15 19.54
C ASN A 137 28.95 -9.63 18.12
N GLN A 138 30.24 -9.75 17.82
CA GLN A 138 30.76 -10.25 16.55
C GLN A 138 30.24 -11.68 16.22
N MET A 139 29.85 -12.44 17.25
CA MET A 139 29.25 -13.78 17.13
C MET A 139 27.73 -13.75 16.92
N GLY A 140 27.11 -12.58 16.81
CA GLY A 140 25.67 -12.41 16.54
C GLY A 140 24.74 -12.65 17.74
N GLN A 141 25.28 -12.88 18.95
CA GLN A 141 24.51 -13.06 20.17
C GLN A 141 24.00 -11.71 20.69
N ILE A 142 22.80 -11.70 21.28
CA ILE A 142 22.23 -10.50 21.90
C ILE A 142 22.98 -10.16 23.19
N LEU A 143 23.39 -8.90 23.33
CA LEU A 143 24.09 -8.38 24.50
C LEU A 143 23.10 -7.67 25.43
N CYS A 144 23.28 -7.91 26.72
CA CYS A 144 22.51 -7.23 27.73
C CYS A 144 22.94 -5.76 27.82
N HIS A 145 21.98 -4.85 27.68
CA HIS A 145 22.25 -3.41 27.80
C HIS A 145 22.61 -2.95 29.23
N ARG A 146 22.43 -3.81 30.25
CA ARG A 146 22.80 -3.49 31.65
C ARG A 146 24.23 -3.92 31.99
N CYS A 147 24.64 -5.13 31.61
CA CYS A 147 25.94 -5.69 31.99
C CYS A 147 26.87 -6.04 30.81
N GLY A 148 26.42 -5.85 29.56
CA GLY A 148 27.21 -6.13 28.35
C GLY A 148 27.41 -7.61 28.02
N GLN A 149 26.94 -8.53 28.86
CA GLN A 149 27.11 -9.97 28.67
C GLN A 149 26.16 -10.51 27.57
N PRO A 150 26.62 -11.45 26.73
CA PRO A 150 25.77 -12.09 25.73
C PRO A 150 24.76 -13.05 26.35
N GLY A 151 23.70 -13.37 25.59
CA GLY A 151 22.75 -14.42 25.90
C GLY A 151 21.49 -13.98 26.65
N HIS A 152 21.37 -12.71 27.02
CA HIS A 152 20.15 -12.18 27.65
C HIS A 152 19.94 -10.68 27.36
N ILE A 153 18.72 -10.18 27.57
CA ILE A 153 18.38 -8.75 27.48
C ILE A 153 18.27 -8.11 28.86
N MET A 154 18.24 -6.76 28.93
CA MET A 154 18.16 -6.00 30.20
C MET A 154 17.06 -6.51 31.15
N ARG A 155 15.89 -6.90 30.61
CA ARG A 155 14.76 -7.43 31.40
C ARG A 155 15.04 -8.78 32.08
N GLN A 156 15.98 -9.56 31.54
CA GLN A 156 16.37 -10.88 32.03
C GLN A 156 17.68 -10.85 32.82
N CYS A 157 18.23 -9.64 33.06
CA CYS A 157 19.49 -9.49 33.76
C CYS A 157 19.31 -9.78 35.25
N ARG A 158 19.99 -10.82 35.75
CA ARG A 158 19.99 -11.21 37.17
C ARG A 158 20.98 -10.40 38.02
N VAL A 159 21.72 -9.49 37.42
CA VAL A 159 22.69 -8.65 38.13
C VAL A 159 21.92 -7.66 39.00
N PRO A 160 22.11 -7.69 40.34
CA PRO A 160 21.51 -6.70 41.22
C PRO A 160 22.02 -5.30 40.81
N LEU A 161 21.21 -4.26 40.97
CA LEU A 161 21.62 -2.88 40.71
C LEU A 161 22.68 -2.45 41.74
N GLY A 162 23.92 -2.91 41.55
CA GLY A 162 25.11 -2.33 42.17
C GLY A 162 25.49 -1.05 41.43
N PRO A 163 26.28 -0.16 42.05
CA PRO A 163 26.63 1.14 41.45
C PRO A 163 27.33 0.95 40.09
N PRO A 164 27.22 1.92 39.17
CA PRO A 164 27.79 1.83 37.82
C PRO A 164 29.32 1.89 37.90
N GLY A 165 29.93 0.73 38.18
CA GLY A 165 31.37 0.55 38.27
C GLY A 165 31.91 -0.06 36.98
N THR A 166 32.66 0.77 36.25
CA THR A 166 33.79 0.37 35.38
C THR A 166 33.46 -0.57 34.21
N GLN A 167 32.98 0.01 33.11
CA GLN A 167 33.25 -0.55 31.80
C GLN A 167 34.71 -0.25 31.42
N GLY A 168 35.47 -1.29 31.07
CA GLY A 168 36.68 -1.17 30.26
C GLY A 168 38.01 -1.26 31.01
N THR A 169 38.45 -2.47 31.32
CA THR A 169 39.89 -2.76 31.38
C THR A 169 40.20 -3.63 30.17
N GLN A 170 40.81 -3.01 29.16
CA GLN A 170 41.45 -3.70 28.04
C GLN A 170 42.60 -4.56 28.59
N PRO A 171 42.84 -5.78 28.08
CA PRO A 171 44.10 -6.46 28.32
C PRO A 171 45.17 -5.82 27.43
N SER A 172 46.01 -4.96 28.01
CA SER A 172 47.36 -4.71 27.49
C SER A 172 48.27 -5.81 28.02
N GLY A 173 48.82 -6.64 27.15
CA GLY A 173 49.73 -7.72 27.55
C GLY A 173 50.53 -8.27 26.37
N ASN A 174 51.74 -7.71 26.23
CA ASN A 174 52.93 -8.09 25.44
C ASN A 174 52.84 -8.18 23.91
#